data_AF-A0A923EIH5-F1
#
_entry.id   AF-A0A923EIH5-F1
#
_cell.length_a   1.000
_cell.length_b   1.000
_cell.length_c   1.000
_cell.angle_alpha   90.00
_cell.angle_beta   90.00
_cell.angle_gamma   90.00
#
_symmetry.space_group_name_H-M   'P 1'
#
loop_
_entity.id
_entity.type
_entity.pdbx_description
1 polymer ?
#
loop_
_entity_poly.entity_id
_entity_poly.type
_entity_poly.pdbx_seq_one_letter_code
_entity_poly.pdbx_strand_id
1 'polypeptide(L)'
;MGLVAIGMGPADQNALRQLEPEIIKTLRNASSRIRQGNAESLLWFGDNTQGWISRLNRDLNKMASILNTKPIEVVGTNWRQRSPNTTAAAKRPTGGWNQYTNMTNAQGRNFRIRLDIAWNSRPLYRPGNVPGVSKFHTIVHELTHLILNTDDVAPAYGVINCQNHANTNPHNAKRNADNWAFFVDDFR
;
A
#
# COMPACT_ATOMS: atom_id res chain seq x y z
N MET A 1 -13.66 -10.42 2.45
CA MET A 1 -13.00 -10.84 1.19
C MET A 1 -11.92 -9.83 0.90
N GLY A 2 -10.64 -10.23 1.00
CA GLY A 2 -9.46 -9.38 0.82
C GLY A 2 -8.35 -10.05 0.02
N LEU A 3 -7.16 -10.29 0.59
CA LEU A 3 -6.00 -10.84 -0.11
C LEU A 3 -6.19 -12.34 -0.38
N VAL A 4 -6.23 -12.72 -1.66
CA VAL A 4 -6.41 -14.11 -2.10
C VAL A 4 -5.11 -14.62 -2.69
N ALA A 5 -4.45 -15.53 -1.98
CA ALA A 5 -3.22 -16.16 -2.45
C ALA A 5 -3.52 -17.17 -3.56
N ILE A 6 -2.97 -16.97 -4.76
CA ILE A 6 -3.16 -17.83 -5.92
C ILE A 6 -1.83 -18.50 -6.30
N GLY A 7 -1.78 -19.84 -6.19
CA GLY A 7 -0.58 -20.62 -6.55
C GLY A 7 0.64 -20.37 -5.67
N MET A 8 0.44 -19.85 -4.45
CA MET A 8 1.51 -19.53 -3.50
C MET A 8 1.75 -20.67 -2.49
N GLY A 9 2.97 -20.78 -1.97
CA GLY A 9 3.31 -21.77 -0.95
C GLY A 9 2.67 -21.48 0.43
N PRO A 10 2.61 -22.46 1.34
CA PRO A 10 1.91 -22.31 2.63
C PRO A 10 2.40 -21.14 3.49
N ALA A 11 3.71 -20.87 3.50
CA ALA A 11 4.30 -19.76 4.27
C ALA A 11 3.78 -18.40 3.79
N ASP A 12 3.67 -18.19 2.49
CA ASP A 12 3.17 -16.94 1.92
C ASP A 12 1.67 -16.78 2.11
N GLN A 13 0.90 -17.87 1.96
CA GLN A 13 -0.52 -17.86 2.28
C GLN A 13 -0.74 -17.46 3.74
N ASN A 14 0.08 -18.00 4.66
CA ASN A 14 -0.01 -17.66 6.07
C ASN A 14 0.37 -16.21 6.35
N ALA A 15 1.38 -15.68 5.68
CA ALA A 15 1.74 -14.27 5.77
C ALA A 15 0.57 -13.37 5.33
N LEU A 16 -0.05 -13.65 4.17
CA LEU A 16 -1.18 -12.86 3.67
C LEU A 16 -2.40 -12.91 4.61
N ARG A 17 -2.68 -14.08 5.20
CA ARG A 17 -3.75 -14.22 6.22
C ARG A 17 -3.52 -13.37 7.46
N GLN A 18 -2.25 -13.17 7.86
CA GLN A 18 -1.91 -12.28 8.97
C GLN A 18 -1.96 -10.80 8.57
N LEU A 19 -1.50 -10.49 7.36
CA LEU A 19 -1.43 -9.11 6.87
C LEU A 19 -2.78 -8.48 6.59
N GLU A 20 -3.74 -9.20 6.00
CA GLU A 20 -5.05 -8.63 5.64
C GLU A 20 -5.76 -7.93 6.82
N PRO A 21 -6.03 -8.60 7.97
CA PRO A 21 -6.71 -7.95 9.09
C PRO A 21 -5.87 -6.83 9.70
N GLU A 22 -4.54 -6.97 9.75
CA GLU A 22 -3.67 -5.94 10.30
C GLU A 22 -3.67 -4.69 9.42
N ILE A 23 -3.60 -4.83 8.09
CA ILE A 23 -3.67 -3.70 7.16
C ILE A 23 -5.01 -2.95 7.32
N ILE A 24 -6.14 -3.67 7.37
CA ILE A 24 -7.46 -3.05 7.56
C ILE A 24 -7.50 -2.27 8.89
N LYS A 25 -7.02 -2.88 9.97
CA LYS A 25 -6.95 -2.26 11.30
C LYS A 25 -6.07 -1.01 11.27
N THR A 26 -4.87 -1.08 10.71
CA THR A 26 -3.93 0.05 10.65
C THR A 26 -4.46 1.20 9.81
N LEU A 27 -5.07 0.93 8.65
CA LEU A 27 -5.70 1.97 7.82
C LEU A 27 -6.81 2.72 8.58
N ARG A 28 -7.66 1.98 9.31
CA ARG A 28 -8.72 2.57 10.14
C ARG A 28 -8.16 3.35 11.33
N ASN A 29 -7.09 2.83 11.97
CA ASN A 29 -6.39 3.52 13.05
C ASN A 29 -5.80 4.85 12.55
N ALA A 30 -5.10 4.84 11.42
CA ALA A 30 -4.55 6.03 10.77
C ALA A 30 -5.66 7.05 10.48
N SER A 31 -6.76 6.64 9.85
CA SER A 31 -7.92 7.50 9.61
C SER A 31 -8.49 8.12 10.89
N SER A 32 -8.57 7.36 11.98
CA SER A 32 -9.06 7.88 13.26
C SER A 32 -8.10 8.91 13.86
N ARG A 33 -6.80 8.61 13.91
CA ARG A 33 -5.79 9.47 14.53
C ARG A 33 -5.55 10.76 13.73
N ILE A 34 -5.59 10.71 12.41
CA ILE A 34 -5.46 11.90 11.56
C ILE A 34 -6.57 12.92 11.84
N ARG A 35 -7.81 12.46 12.08
CA ARG A 35 -8.94 13.34 12.42
C ARG A 35 -8.77 14.04 13.78
N GLN A 36 -7.93 13.50 14.65
CA GLN A 36 -7.64 14.04 15.98
C GLN A 36 -6.47 15.04 15.97
N GLY A 37 -5.86 15.28 14.79
CA GLY A 37 -4.72 16.19 14.63
C GLY A 37 -3.40 15.48 14.87
N ASN A 38 -2.80 14.95 13.80
CA ASN A 38 -1.56 14.18 13.89
C ASN A 38 -0.48 14.64 12.90
N ALA A 39 0.78 14.58 13.34
CA ALA A 39 1.94 15.17 12.68
C ALA A 39 2.52 14.30 11.55
N GLU A 40 2.17 13.00 11.44
CA GLU A 40 2.79 12.12 10.44
C GLU A 40 2.40 12.52 9.01
N SER A 41 1.29 13.24 8.81
CA SER A 41 0.93 13.75 7.47
C SER A 41 1.96 14.75 6.94
N LEU A 42 2.51 15.63 7.80
CA LEU A 42 3.60 16.52 7.38
C LEU A 42 4.85 15.73 7.04
N LEU A 43 5.20 14.74 7.87
CA LEU A 43 6.41 13.94 7.68
C LEU A 43 6.42 13.18 6.33
N TRP A 44 5.29 12.59 5.97
CA TRP A 44 5.20 11.71 4.80
C TRP A 44 4.64 12.37 3.55
N PHE A 45 3.96 13.51 3.66
CA PHE A 45 3.33 14.17 2.52
C PHE A 45 3.62 15.67 2.41
N GLY A 46 4.30 16.27 3.39
CA GLY A 46 4.61 17.71 3.39
C GLY A 46 3.38 18.60 3.45
N ASP A 47 2.23 18.07 3.88
CA ASP A 47 0.95 18.77 3.89
C ASP A 47 0.08 18.31 5.06
N ASN A 48 -0.50 19.27 5.78
CA ASN A 48 -1.49 19.06 6.83
C ASN A 48 -2.70 20.01 6.69
N THR A 49 -2.88 20.62 5.52
CA THR A 49 -4.04 21.46 5.23
C THR A 49 -5.32 20.64 5.38
N GLN A 50 -6.41 21.28 5.83
CA GLN A 50 -7.67 20.56 6.07
C GLN A 50 -8.21 19.84 4.83
N GLY A 51 -8.02 20.43 3.63
CA GLY A 51 -8.42 19.80 2.37
C GLY A 51 -7.65 18.50 2.11
N TRP A 52 -6.34 18.50 2.34
CA TRP A 52 -5.52 17.29 2.24
C TRP A 52 -5.92 16.25 3.28
N ILE A 53 -6.04 16.65 4.55
CA ILE A 53 -6.43 15.75 5.64
C ILE A 53 -7.79 15.08 5.38
N SER A 54 -8.76 15.84 4.86
CA SER A 54 -10.08 15.30 4.48
C SER A 54 -9.97 14.26 3.37
N ARG A 55 -9.13 14.52 2.35
CA ARG A 55 -8.83 13.57 1.29
C ARG A 55 -8.13 12.32 1.83
N LEU A 56 -7.07 12.50 2.62
CA LEU A 56 -6.28 11.42 3.20
C LEU A 56 -7.18 10.47 4.02
N ASN A 57 -8.04 11.03 4.87
CA ASN A 57 -9.02 10.27 5.63
C ASN A 57 -9.97 9.45 4.75
N ARG A 58 -10.50 10.05 3.67
CA ARG A 58 -11.37 9.34 2.72
C ARG A 58 -10.63 8.21 2.01
N ASP A 59 -9.40 8.47 1.57
CA ASP A 59 -8.59 7.52 0.80
C ASP A 59 -8.18 6.31 1.66
N LEU A 60 -7.82 6.51 2.94
CA LEU A 60 -7.57 5.42 3.91
C LEU A 60 -8.80 4.53 4.14
N ASN A 61 -9.97 5.15 4.34
CA ASN A 61 -11.23 4.40 4.51
C ASN A 61 -11.63 3.67 3.22
N LYS A 62 -11.39 4.26 2.05
CA LYS A 62 -11.61 3.63 0.75
C LYS A 62 -10.75 2.36 0.62
N MET A 63 -9.46 2.44 0.95
CA MET A 63 -8.57 1.27 0.93
C MET A 63 -9.06 0.16 1.86
N ALA A 64 -9.38 0.48 3.11
CA ALA A 64 -9.87 -0.50 4.09
C ALA A 64 -11.20 -1.14 3.64
N SER A 65 -12.12 -0.35 3.07
CA SER A 65 -13.40 -0.85 2.57
C SER A 65 -13.24 -1.79 1.38
N ILE A 66 -12.37 -1.43 0.42
CA ILE A 66 -12.09 -2.27 -0.74
C ILE A 66 -11.46 -3.59 -0.32
N LEU A 67 -10.44 -3.55 0.55
CA LEU A 67 -9.78 -4.75 1.04
C LEU A 67 -10.74 -5.66 1.84
N ASN A 68 -11.79 -5.11 2.44
CA ASN A 68 -12.77 -5.91 3.17
C ASN A 68 -13.81 -6.61 2.25
N THR A 69 -14.05 -6.04 1.07
CA THR A 69 -15.20 -6.40 0.22
C THR A 69 -14.84 -6.93 -1.16
N LYS A 70 -13.57 -6.83 -1.58
CA LYS A 70 -13.10 -7.30 -2.89
C LYS A 70 -11.93 -8.27 -2.77
N PRO A 71 -12.01 -9.44 -3.45
CA PRO A 71 -10.85 -10.29 -3.59
C PRO A 71 -9.79 -9.57 -4.41
N ILE A 72 -8.58 -9.50 -3.88
CA ILE A 72 -7.37 -9.00 -4.55
C ILE A 72 -6.44 -10.21 -4.67
N GLU A 73 -6.22 -10.66 -5.89
CA GLU A 73 -5.34 -11.79 -6.14
C GLU A 73 -3.90 -11.41 -5.83
N VAL A 74 -3.24 -12.23 -5.03
CA VAL A 74 -1.80 -12.14 -4.80
C VAL A 74 -1.18 -13.40 -5.38
N VAL A 75 -0.34 -13.23 -6.39
CA VAL A 75 0.34 -14.34 -7.08
C VAL A 75 1.84 -14.20 -6.91
N GLY A 76 2.58 -15.29 -7.01
CA GLY A 76 4.01 -15.22 -7.32
C GLY A 76 4.22 -14.97 -8.82
N THR A 77 5.18 -14.12 -9.18
CA THR A 77 5.69 -14.03 -10.55
C THR A 77 6.18 -15.41 -11.00
N ASN A 78 6.06 -15.73 -12.30
CA ASN A 78 6.62 -16.96 -12.85
C ASN A 78 8.10 -17.05 -12.47
N TRP A 79 8.56 -18.18 -11.95
CA TRP A 79 9.94 -18.34 -11.47
C TRP A 79 11.00 -17.96 -12.51
N ARG A 80 10.71 -18.11 -13.82
CA ARG A 80 11.60 -17.72 -14.94
C ARG A 80 11.66 -16.21 -15.18
N GLN A 81 10.71 -15.45 -14.65
CA GLN A 81 10.55 -14.00 -14.84
C GLN A 81 10.75 -13.22 -13.54
N ARG A 82 11.11 -13.92 -12.46
CA ARG A 82 11.37 -13.31 -11.17
C ARG A 82 12.69 -12.55 -11.22
N SER A 83 12.70 -11.33 -10.72
CA SER A 83 13.92 -10.57 -10.50
C SER A 83 14.30 -10.59 -9.02
N PRO A 84 15.58 -10.82 -8.68
CA PRO A 84 16.06 -10.81 -7.30
C PRO A 84 15.99 -9.41 -6.67
N ASN A 85 15.90 -8.37 -7.48
CA ASN A 85 15.97 -6.97 -7.06
C ASN A 85 14.60 -6.29 -6.92
N THR A 86 13.52 -7.00 -7.25
CA THR A 86 12.14 -6.52 -7.17
C THR A 86 11.41 -7.27 -6.08
N THR A 87 10.47 -6.59 -5.41
CA THR A 87 9.69 -7.19 -4.30
C THR A 87 8.28 -7.53 -4.74
N ALA A 88 7.61 -6.61 -5.43
CA ALA A 88 6.30 -6.82 -6.00
C ALA A 88 6.03 -5.87 -7.19
N ALA A 89 4.90 -6.08 -7.86
CA ALA A 89 4.30 -5.14 -8.79
C ALA A 89 2.78 -5.38 -8.91
N ALA A 90 1.99 -4.33 -8.90
CA ALA A 90 0.56 -4.39 -9.15
C ALA A 90 0.21 -4.10 -10.62
N LYS A 91 -0.76 -4.84 -11.17
CA LYS A 91 -1.34 -4.52 -12.48
C LYS A 91 -2.53 -3.57 -12.30
N ARG A 92 -2.35 -2.31 -12.69
CA ARG A 92 -3.43 -1.30 -12.68
C ARG A 92 -4.50 -1.62 -13.75
N PRO A 93 -5.80 -1.38 -13.47
CA PRO A 93 -6.80 -1.24 -14.52
C PRO A 93 -6.48 -0.05 -15.43
N THR A 94 -6.83 -0.11 -16.71
CA THR A 94 -6.54 0.95 -17.70
C THR A 94 -6.97 2.35 -17.26
N GLY A 95 -8.00 2.48 -16.42
CA GLY A 95 -8.50 3.74 -15.89
C GLY A 95 -8.43 3.96 -14.37
N GLY A 96 -7.69 3.13 -13.62
CA GLY A 96 -7.60 3.24 -12.17
C GLY A 96 -8.88 2.85 -11.41
N TRP A 97 -8.84 2.83 -10.07
CA TRP A 97 -10.00 2.44 -9.25
C TRP A 97 -10.99 3.57 -8.95
N ASN A 98 -10.57 4.81 -9.21
CA ASN A 98 -11.41 6.01 -9.14
C ASN A 98 -12.53 6.04 -10.20
N GLN A 99 -12.41 5.25 -11.28
CA GLN A 99 -13.48 5.11 -12.28
C GLN A 99 -14.61 4.17 -11.85
N TYR A 100 -14.41 3.34 -10.82
CA TYR A 100 -15.48 2.51 -10.29
C TYR A 100 -16.23 3.29 -9.21
N THR A 101 -17.21 4.09 -9.65
CA THR A 101 -18.17 4.79 -8.78
C THR A 101 -19.05 3.82 -8.00
N ASN A 102 -19.21 2.58 -8.50
CA ASN A 102 -19.86 1.47 -7.83
C ASN A 102 -18.96 0.23 -7.80
N MET A 103 -18.73 -0.30 -6.61
CA MET A 103 -17.97 -1.52 -6.34
C MET A 103 -18.49 -2.74 -7.09
N THR A 104 -19.78 -2.78 -7.48
CA THR A 104 -20.37 -3.83 -8.32
C THR A 104 -19.69 -3.92 -9.69
N ASN A 105 -19.32 -2.80 -10.30
CA ASN A 105 -18.68 -2.76 -11.63
C ASN A 105 -17.22 -3.27 -11.64
N ALA A 106 -16.63 -3.46 -10.46
CA ALA A 106 -15.32 -4.07 -10.29
C ALA A 106 -15.39 -5.60 -10.08
N GLN A 107 -16.59 -6.19 -9.94
CA GLN A 107 -16.75 -7.65 -9.85
C GLN A 107 -16.33 -8.33 -11.16
N GLY A 108 -15.49 -9.36 -11.07
CA GLY A 108 -15.01 -10.12 -12.24
C GLY A 108 -13.77 -9.55 -12.94
N ARG A 109 -13.16 -8.47 -12.44
CA ARG A 109 -11.86 -7.96 -12.94
C ARG A 109 -10.70 -8.50 -12.12
N ASN A 110 -9.66 -9.01 -12.80
CA ASN A 110 -8.47 -9.58 -12.17
C ASN A 110 -7.57 -8.48 -11.59
N PHE A 111 -7.82 -8.07 -10.35
CA PHE A 111 -6.90 -7.23 -9.59
C PHE A 111 -5.82 -8.12 -9.00
N ARG A 112 -4.57 -7.82 -9.38
CA ARG A 112 -3.47 -8.73 -9.10
C ARG A 112 -2.24 -7.97 -8.62
N ILE A 113 -1.77 -8.36 -7.44
CA ILE A 113 -0.43 -8.07 -6.94
C ILE A 113 0.45 -9.26 -7.32
N ARG A 114 1.59 -9.00 -7.95
CA ARG A 114 2.58 -10.01 -8.29
C ARG A 114 3.77 -9.86 -7.35
N LEU A 115 4.06 -10.89 -6.58
CA LEU A 115 5.20 -10.93 -5.67
C LEU A 115 6.40 -11.57 -6.36
N ASP A 116 7.59 -11.07 -6.04
CA ASP A 116 8.86 -11.49 -6.62
C ASP A 116 9.83 -12.03 -5.55
N ILE A 117 11.05 -12.42 -5.91
CA ILE A 117 11.97 -13.16 -5.02
C ILE A 117 12.21 -12.42 -3.70
N ALA A 118 12.39 -11.10 -3.73
CA ALA A 118 12.72 -10.35 -2.52
C ALA A 118 11.59 -10.39 -1.47
N TRP A 119 10.34 -10.69 -1.85
CA TRP A 119 9.24 -10.91 -0.91
C TRP A 119 9.56 -11.98 0.14
N ASN A 120 10.27 -13.04 -0.27
CA ASN A 120 10.53 -14.19 0.60
C ASN A 120 11.49 -13.85 1.74
N SER A 121 12.42 -12.92 1.53
CA SER A 121 13.39 -12.51 2.54
C SER A 121 12.91 -11.36 3.43
N ARG A 122 11.78 -10.71 3.10
CA ARG A 122 11.25 -9.61 3.91
C ARG A 122 10.62 -10.11 5.22
N PRO A 123 10.84 -9.40 6.34
CA PRO A 123 10.09 -9.67 7.56
C PRO A 123 8.62 -9.35 7.35
N LEU A 124 7.74 -9.97 8.15
CA LEU A 124 6.29 -9.73 8.07
C LEU A 124 5.96 -8.24 8.30
N TYR A 125 6.61 -7.65 9.31
CA TYR A 125 6.47 -6.27 9.70
C TYR A 125 7.83 -5.58 9.80
N ARG A 126 7.85 -4.26 9.62
CA ARG A 126 9.07 -3.47 9.80
C ARG A 126 9.41 -3.42 11.30
N PRO A 127 10.62 -3.81 11.73
CA PRO A 127 11.07 -3.58 13.10
C PRO A 127 11.20 -2.06 13.33
N GLY A 128 10.74 -1.59 14.50
CA GLY A 128 10.65 -0.15 14.80
C GLY A 128 11.98 0.58 14.56
N ASN A 129 11.90 1.77 13.96
CA ASN A 129 13.03 2.65 13.62
C ASN A 129 14.11 2.07 12.68
N VAL A 130 13.91 0.89 12.09
CA VAL A 130 14.84 0.35 11.10
C VAL A 130 14.46 0.84 9.69
N PRO A 131 15.41 1.36 8.90
CA PRO A 131 15.19 1.59 7.47
C PRO A 131 15.06 0.23 6.78
N GLY A 132 13.83 -0.15 6.43
CA GLY A 132 13.58 -1.42 5.77
C GLY A 132 12.14 -1.56 5.31
N VAL A 133 11.96 -2.28 4.20
CA VAL A 133 10.66 -2.63 3.64
C VAL A 133 10.24 -4.01 4.16
N SER A 134 9.00 -4.11 4.63
CA SER A 134 8.39 -5.35 5.12
C SER A 134 7.38 -5.93 4.14
N LYS A 135 6.87 -7.13 4.42
CA LYS A 135 5.75 -7.71 3.66
C LYS A 135 4.49 -6.84 3.81
N PHE A 136 4.20 -6.34 5.02
CA PHE A 136 3.10 -5.38 5.24
C PHE A 136 3.26 -4.15 4.35
N HIS A 137 4.42 -3.51 4.41
CA HIS A 137 4.74 -2.32 3.62
C HIS A 137 4.52 -2.57 2.13
N THR A 138 5.07 -3.68 1.62
CA THR A 138 4.96 -4.07 0.21
C THR A 138 3.50 -4.18 -0.20
N ILE A 139 2.66 -4.87 0.59
CA ILE A 139 1.24 -4.99 0.23
C ILE A 139 0.54 -3.63 0.26
N VAL A 140 0.79 -2.78 1.26
CA VAL A 140 0.18 -1.44 1.31
C VAL A 140 0.61 -0.58 0.11
N HIS A 141 1.90 -0.59 -0.22
CA HIS A 141 2.45 0.08 -1.40
C HIS A 141 1.67 -0.32 -2.65
N GLU A 142 1.57 -1.62 -2.93
CA GLU A 142 0.88 -2.13 -4.12
C GLU A 142 -0.64 -1.87 -4.10
N LEU A 143 -1.26 -1.89 -2.92
CA LEU A 143 -2.66 -1.51 -2.75
C LEU A 143 -2.90 -0.04 -3.12
N THR A 144 -1.95 0.86 -2.87
CA THR A 144 -2.09 2.27 -3.26
C THR A 144 -2.07 2.45 -4.78
N HIS A 145 -1.21 1.71 -5.50
CA HIS A 145 -1.19 1.74 -6.97
C HIS A 145 -2.53 1.34 -7.56
N LEU A 146 -3.11 0.27 -7.00
CA LEU A 146 -4.44 -0.18 -7.35
C LEU A 146 -5.45 0.93 -6.99
N ILE A 147 -5.68 1.16 -5.71
CA ILE A 147 -6.89 1.81 -5.21
C ILE A 147 -6.87 3.35 -5.36
N LEU A 148 -5.69 3.94 -5.20
CA LEU A 148 -5.48 5.38 -5.14
C LEU A 148 -4.78 5.93 -6.38
N ASN A 149 -4.32 5.05 -7.28
CA ASN A 149 -3.60 5.44 -8.50
C ASN A 149 -2.34 6.25 -8.18
N THR A 150 -1.57 5.78 -7.19
CA THR A 150 -0.22 6.27 -6.91
C THR A 150 0.77 5.78 -7.98
N ASP A 151 1.92 6.44 -8.05
CA ASP A 151 3.04 6.15 -8.91
C ASP A 151 4.26 5.76 -8.08
N ASP A 152 5.25 5.20 -8.76
CA ASP A 152 6.60 4.90 -8.27
C ASP A 152 7.51 6.11 -8.59
N VAL A 153 7.50 7.12 -7.73
CA VAL A 153 8.18 8.39 -8.04
C VAL A 153 9.66 8.28 -7.69
N ALA A 154 10.53 8.16 -8.69
CA ALA A 154 11.98 8.25 -8.47
C ALA A 154 12.40 9.68 -8.08
N PRO A 155 13.37 9.86 -7.14
CA PRO A 155 14.15 8.84 -6.43
C PRO A 155 13.56 8.42 -5.07
N ALA A 156 12.26 8.59 -4.82
CA ALA A 156 11.61 8.46 -3.52
C ALA A 156 11.36 7.01 -3.07
N TYR A 157 12.44 6.23 -2.95
CA TYR A 157 12.40 4.88 -2.37
C TYR A 157 13.12 4.83 -1.02
N GLY A 158 12.44 4.26 -0.03
CA GLY A 158 12.95 4.15 1.33
C GLY A 158 12.70 5.39 2.19
N VAL A 159 12.68 5.18 3.51
CA VAL A 159 12.27 6.16 4.55
C VAL A 159 12.85 7.56 4.32
N ILE A 160 14.17 7.67 4.21
CA ILE A 160 14.87 8.96 4.10
C ILE A 160 14.48 9.68 2.82
N ASN A 161 14.45 8.97 1.69
CA ASN A 161 14.11 9.58 0.41
C ASN A 161 12.64 9.99 0.38
N CYS A 162 11.73 9.20 0.94
CA CYS A 162 10.32 9.55 1.06
C CYS A 162 10.10 10.82 1.90
N GLN A 163 10.77 10.95 3.05
CA GLN A 163 10.70 12.14 3.90
C GLN A 163 11.31 13.37 3.20
N ASN A 164 12.47 13.22 2.56
CA ASN A 164 13.08 14.28 1.76
C ASN A 164 12.15 14.71 0.62
N HIS A 165 11.48 13.74 -0.01
CA HIS A 165 10.52 14.01 -1.08
C HIS A 165 9.27 14.73 -0.56
N ALA A 166 8.77 14.38 0.62
CA ALA A 166 7.70 15.09 1.28
C ALA A 166 8.06 16.56 1.55
N ASN A 167 9.29 16.82 1.99
CA ASN A 167 9.77 18.17 2.28
C ASN A 167 10.01 19.01 1.02
N THR A 168 10.56 18.41 -0.04
CA THR A 168 11.00 19.14 -1.24
C THR A 168 9.96 19.14 -2.36
N ASN A 169 9.10 18.14 -2.42
CA ASN A 169 8.04 18.00 -3.42
C ASN A 169 6.77 17.32 -2.84
N PRO A 170 6.01 18.05 -1.99
CA PRO A 170 4.78 17.54 -1.38
C PRO A 170 3.76 17.00 -2.40
N HIS A 171 3.67 17.60 -3.58
CA HIS A 171 2.74 17.15 -4.63
C HIS A 171 3.07 15.72 -5.09
N ASN A 172 4.34 15.45 -5.36
CA ASN A 172 4.76 14.12 -5.77
C ASN A 172 4.75 13.12 -4.61
N ALA A 173 5.06 13.53 -3.38
CA ALA A 173 4.98 12.67 -2.19
C ALA A 173 3.55 12.11 -1.99
N LYS A 174 2.52 12.93 -2.21
CA LYS A 174 1.11 12.50 -2.15
C LYS A 174 0.72 11.49 -3.23
N ARG A 175 1.51 11.41 -4.31
CA ARG A 175 1.32 10.46 -5.41
C ARG A 175 2.26 9.26 -5.31
N ASN A 176 3.28 9.27 -4.45
CA ASN A 176 4.26 8.19 -4.36
C ASN A 176 3.75 7.04 -3.47
N ALA A 177 3.74 5.82 -4.00
CA ALA A 177 3.24 4.65 -3.27
C ALA A 177 4.04 4.35 -1.98
N ASP A 178 5.35 4.57 -2.02
CA ASP A 178 6.25 4.32 -0.89
C ASP A 178 6.01 5.29 0.27
N ASN A 179 5.71 6.56 -0.01
CA ASN A 179 5.29 7.54 1.01
C ASN A 179 4.02 7.10 1.73
N TRP A 180 3.03 6.60 0.99
CA TRP A 180 1.80 6.06 1.58
C TRP A 180 2.06 4.81 2.43
N ALA A 181 2.90 3.89 1.95
CA ALA A 181 3.20 2.66 2.66
C ALA A 181 3.93 2.93 3.99
N PHE A 182 4.92 3.83 4.00
CA PHE A 182 5.56 4.26 5.25
C PHE A 182 4.62 5.03 6.17
N PHE A 183 3.79 5.92 5.59
CA PHE A 183 2.77 6.62 6.37
C PHE A 183 1.87 5.65 7.12
N VAL A 184 1.34 4.62 6.44
CA VAL A 184 0.47 3.62 7.07
C VAL A 184 1.24 2.75 8.07
N ASP A 185 2.47 2.34 7.75
CA ASP A 185 3.34 1.56 8.64
C ASP A 185 3.52 2.21 10.01
N ASP A 186 3.61 3.55 10.09
CA ASP A 186 3.80 4.29 11.35
C ASP A 186 2.57 4.26 12.30
N PHE A 187 1.42 3.77 11.83
CA PHE A 187 0.21 3.60 12.65
C PHE A 187 0.01 2.17 13.16
N ARG A 188 0.95 1.25 12.88
CA ARG A 188 0.92 -0.15 13.31
C ARG A 188 1.62 -0.34 14.65
#